data_AF-A0A172U9A9-F1
#
_entry.id   AF-A0A172U9A9-F1
#
_cell.length_a   1.000
_cell.length_b   1.000
_cell.length_c   1.000
_cell.angle_alpha   90.00
_cell.angle_beta   90.00
_cell.angle_gamma   90.00
#
_symmetry.space_group_name_H-M   'P 1'
#
loop_
_entity.id
_entity.type
_entity.pdbx_description
1 polymer ?
#
loop_
_entity_poly.entity_id
_entity_poly.type
_entity_poly.pdbx_seq_one_letter_code
_entity_poly.pdbx_strand_id
1 'polypeptide(L)'
;MFQDRKEYRKNFNAEGKLYVGGETLEINCYDVSLNGAMLEVMPGDLLTTIRDFEVLLEQSRRAEIFVAELQLAGEVDIVWVKRDRNRIMMGLEFRDVVHNAQKLWRKRRGYRKAERFQAELFVEKERFAVEGLDRSVEGMCLKLAGSSPAIKINAPVKVQCPELGLSALGKIVWYDSNEISTRIGLQLVTMR
;
A
#
# COMPACT_ATOMS: atom_id res chain seq x y z
N MET A 1 -22.95 27.91 -12.69
CA MET A 1 -23.12 27.05 -13.88
C MET A 1 -22.51 25.69 -13.53
N PHE A 2 -23.35 24.73 -13.12
CA PHE A 2 -22.90 23.39 -12.79
C PHE A 2 -22.68 22.62 -14.10
N GLN A 3 -21.44 22.50 -14.55
CA GLN A 3 -21.11 21.61 -15.64
C GLN A 3 -21.36 20.17 -15.17
N ASP A 4 -22.20 19.46 -15.92
CA ASP A 4 -22.51 18.04 -15.75
C ASP A 4 -21.20 17.23 -15.72
N ARG A 5 -20.71 16.88 -14.51
CA ARG A 5 -19.54 16.00 -14.30
C ARG A 5 -19.89 14.51 -14.55
N LYS A 6 -20.83 14.23 -15.46
CA LYS A 6 -21.38 12.88 -15.71
C LYS A 6 -20.68 12.11 -16.81
N GLU A 7 -19.85 12.75 -17.64
CA GLU A 7 -19.46 12.16 -18.93
C GLU A 7 -18.40 11.03 -18.85
N TYR A 8 -17.81 10.76 -17.69
CA TYR A 8 -16.85 9.64 -17.51
C TYR A 8 -17.05 8.87 -16.21
N ARG A 9 -18.30 8.53 -15.88
CA ARG A 9 -18.63 7.61 -14.78
C ARG A 9 -19.15 6.31 -15.35
N LYS A 10 -18.37 5.23 -15.19
CA LYS A 10 -18.84 3.88 -15.50
C LYS A 10 -19.35 3.28 -14.21
N ASN A 11 -20.65 2.99 -14.15
CA ASN A 11 -21.18 2.07 -13.15
C ASN A 11 -20.46 0.74 -13.35
N PHE A 12 -19.63 0.39 -12.39
CA PHE A 12 -18.72 -0.73 -12.47
C PHE A 12 -18.61 -1.33 -11.09
N ASN A 13 -18.92 -2.62 -10.97
CA ASN A 13 -18.76 -3.35 -9.71
C ASN A 13 -17.49 -4.20 -9.83
N ALA A 14 -16.47 -3.86 -9.05
CA ALA A 14 -15.31 -4.73 -8.91
C ALA A 14 -14.79 -4.77 -7.49
N GLU A 15 -14.32 -5.95 -7.13
CA GLU A 15 -13.66 -6.21 -5.87
C GLU A 15 -12.24 -5.62 -5.89
N GLY A 16 -11.81 -5.15 -4.73
CA GLY A 16 -10.49 -4.57 -4.55
C GLY A 16 -10.07 -4.53 -3.09
N LYS A 17 -8.94 -3.87 -2.85
CA LYS A 17 -8.39 -3.65 -1.51
C LYS A 17 -8.11 -2.18 -1.28
N LEU A 18 -8.33 -1.74 -0.06
CA LEU A 18 -7.97 -0.41 0.43
C LEU A 18 -7.08 -0.57 1.66
N TYR A 19 -5.86 -0.05 1.60
CA TYR A 19 -5.03 0.08 2.78
C TYR A 19 -5.19 1.45 3.40
N VAL A 20 -5.65 1.48 4.64
CA VAL A 20 -5.93 2.72 5.37
C VAL A 20 -5.79 2.47 6.88
N GLY A 21 -5.19 3.41 7.61
CA GLY A 21 -5.09 3.33 9.06
C GLY A 21 -4.31 2.13 9.61
N GLY A 22 -3.40 1.54 8.83
CA GLY A 22 -2.66 0.34 9.22
C GLY A 22 -3.36 -0.97 8.91
N GLU A 23 -4.56 -0.93 8.31
CA GLU A 23 -5.37 -2.10 7.99
C GLU A 23 -5.60 -2.23 6.48
N THR A 24 -5.68 -3.48 5.99
CA THR A 24 -6.13 -3.76 4.62
C THR A 24 -7.59 -4.21 4.65
N LEU A 25 -8.46 -3.44 3.99
CA LEU A 25 -9.89 -3.69 3.91
C LEU A 25 -10.28 -4.17 2.52
N GLU A 26 -11.21 -5.13 2.46
CA GLU A 26 -11.86 -5.50 1.20
C GLU A 26 -12.85 -4.40 0.80
N ILE A 27 -12.90 -4.08 -0.49
CA ILE A 27 -13.77 -3.04 -1.04
C ILE A 27 -14.56 -3.54 -2.25
N ASN A 28 -15.74 -2.97 -2.44
CA ASN A 28 -16.48 -3.02 -3.70
C ASN A 28 -16.44 -1.63 -4.33
N CYS A 29 -15.75 -1.48 -5.44
CA CYS A 29 -15.77 -0.25 -6.22
C CYS A 29 -17.07 -0.21 -7.03
N TYR A 30 -17.82 0.91 -7.00
CA TYR A 30 -19.10 1.10 -7.69
C TYR A 30 -19.02 2.04 -8.90
N ASP A 31 -18.14 3.03 -8.81
CA ASP A 31 -17.98 4.06 -9.82
C ASP A 31 -16.53 4.52 -9.84
N VAL A 32 -15.95 4.60 -11.02
CA VAL A 32 -14.62 5.14 -11.25
C VAL A 32 -14.68 6.20 -12.33
N SER A 33 -14.02 7.31 -12.04
CA SER A 33 -13.80 8.44 -12.93
C SER A 33 -12.31 8.69 -13.11
N LEU A 34 -11.96 9.67 -13.95
CA LEU A 34 -10.57 10.09 -14.14
C LEU A 34 -9.88 10.55 -12.85
N ASN A 35 -10.63 11.13 -11.91
CA ASN A 35 -10.07 11.80 -10.74
C ASN A 35 -10.31 11.05 -9.43
N GLY A 36 -11.04 9.93 -9.46
CA GLY A 36 -11.46 9.29 -8.22
C GLY A 36 -12.41 8.13 -8.40
N ALA A 37 -12.71 7.49 -7.27
CA ALA A 37 -13.58 6.32 -7.19
C ALA A 37 -14.56 6.43 -6.04
N MET A 38 -15.73 5.82 -6.18
CA MET A 38 -16.66 5.57 -5.10
C MET A 38 -16.65 4.07 -4.79
N LEU A 39 -16.56 3.75 -3.50
CA LEU A 39 -16.51 2.36 -3.07
C LEU A 39 -17.35 2.13 -1.80
N GLU A 40 -17.73 0.89 -1.59
CA GLU A 40 -18.11 0.35 -0.30
C GLU A 40 -16.90 -0.30 0.34
N VAL A 41 -16.75 -0.11 1.64
CA VAL A 41 -15.73 -0.73 2.46
C VAL A 41 -16.38 -1.83 3.30
N MET A 42 -15.79 -3.02 3.27
CA MET A 42 -16.13 -4.09 4.20
C MET A 42 -15.43 -3.79 5.54
N PRO A 43 -16.17 -3.78 6.67
CA PRO A 43 -15.58 -3.60 8.00
C PRO A 43 -14.43 -4.57 8.27
N GLY A 44 -13.34 -4.05 8.84
CA GLY A 44 -12.20 -4.83 9.30
C GLY A 44 -12.20 -5.04 10.82
N ASP A 45 -11.04 -5.49 11.31
CA ASP A 45 -10.73 -5.70 12.72
C ASP A 45 -10.49 -4.39 13.47
N LEU A 46 -9.82 -3.41 12.84
CA LEU A 46 -9.55 -2.09 13.43
C LEU A 46 -10.61 -1.05 13.04
N LEU A 47 -11.04 -1.09 11.78
CA LEU A 47 -11.97 -0.13 11.20
C LEU A 47 -13.31 -0.79 10.93
N THR A 48 -14.12 -0.91 12.00
CA THR A 48 -15.37 -1.68 11.96
C THR A 48 -16.61 -0.80 11.76
N THR A 49 -16.59 0.43 12.29
CA THR A 49 -17.72 1.35 12.29
C THR A 49 -17.38 2.65 11.55
N ILE A 50 -18.42 3.37 11.10
CA ILE A 50 -18.21 4.69 10.48
C ILE A 50 -17.42 5.65 11.39
N ARG A 51 -17.62 5.57 12.70
CA ARG A 51 -16.95 6.44 13.66
C ARG A 51 -15.44 6.20 13.68
N ASP A 52 -15.01 4.95 13.50
CA ASP A 52 -13.59 4.59 13.43
C ASP A 52 -12.93 5.24 12.22
N PHE A 53 -13.63 5.24 11.07
CA PHE A 53 -13.19 5.97 9.89
C PHE A 53 -13.20 7.48 10.09
N GLU A 54 -14.23 8.06 10.70
CA GLU A 54 -14.29 9.51 10.97
C GLU A 54 -13.10 9.97 11.82
N VAL A 55 -12.80 9.25 12.91
CA VAL A 55 -11.65 9.53 13.78
C VAL A 55 -10.33 9.36 13.01
N LEU A 56 -10.20 8.33 12.18
CA LEU A 56 -9.03 8.14 11.34
C LEU A 56 -8.81 9.32 10.38
N LEU A 57 -9.88 9.82 9.77
CA LEU A 57 -9.83 10.93 8.80
C LEU A 57 -9.51 12.29 9.44
N GLU A 58 -9.67 12.44 10.76
CA GLU A 58 -9.14 13.60 11.50
C GLU A 58 -7.62 13.59 11.56
N GLN A 59 -7.00 12.40 11.52
CA GLN A 59 -5.54 12.23 11.60
C GLN A 59 -4.89 12.16 10.22
N SER A 60 -5.45 11.35 9.31
CA SER A 60 -4.92 11.15 7.97
C SER A 60 -6.02 10.74 7.00
N ARG A 61 -6.03 11.37 5.83
CA ARG A 61 -6.92 11.02 4.71
C ARG A 61 -6.25 10.11 3.69
N ARG A 62 -4.99 9.74 3.89
CA ARG A 62 -4.19 8.98 2.93
C ARG A 62 -4.58 7.50 2.96
N ALA A 63 -4.75 6.92 1.79
CA ALA A 63 -4.91 5.48 1.61
C ALA A 63 -4.21 5.00 0.33
N GLU A 64 -4.07 3.69 0.20
CA GLU A 64 -3.63 3.04 -1.03
C GLU A 64 -4.76 2.16 -1.55
N ILE A 65 -5.14 2.33 -2.82
CA ILE A 65 -6.19 1.54 -3.47
C ILE A 65 -5.60 0.50 -4.42
N PHE A 66 -6.31 -0.62 -4.54
CA PHE A 66 -6.00 -1.67 -5.50
C PHE A 66 -7.29 -2.30 -6.04
N VAL A 67 -7.54 -2.20 -7.35
CA VAL A 67 -8.70 -2.81 -8.02
C VAL A 67 -8.24 -3.58 -9.26
N ALA A 68 -8.36 -4.90 -9.19
CA ALA A 68 -7.79 -5.84 -10.15
C ALA A 68 -8.35 -5.69 -11.56
N GLU A 69 -9.67 -5.71 -11.64
CA GLU A 69 -10.41 -5.68 -12.90
C GLU A 69 -10.22 -4.36 -13.64
N LEU A 70 -9.97 -3.28 -12.89
CA LEU A 70 -9.65 -1.96 -13.42
C LEU A 70 -8.18 -1.76 -13.74
N GLN A 71 -7.34 -2.74 -13.41
CA GLN A 71 -5.89 -2.62 -13.49
C GLN A 71 -5.39 -1.35 -12.78
N LEU A 72 -6.03 -1.00 -11.66
CA LEU A 72 -5.86 0.25 -10.93
C LEU A 72 -5.11 -0.02 -9.62
N ALA A 73 -4.02 0.71 -9.39
CA ALA A 73 -3.33 0.72 -8.10
C ALA A 73 -2.71 2.09 -7.87
N GLY A 74 -2.74 2.60 -6.64
CA GLY A 74 -2.16 3.91 -6.37
C GLY A 74 -2.47 4.52 -5.02
N GLU A 75 -1.91 5.71 -4.80
CA GLU A 75 -2.24 6.55 -3.67
C GLU A 75 -3.53 7.34 -3.93
N VAL A 76 -4.36 7.40 -2.90
CA VAL A 76 -5.63 8.13 -2.92
C VAL A 76 -5.80 8.94 -1.64
N ASP A 77 -6.61 9.97 -1.74
CA ASP A 77 -7.19 10.64 -0.58
C ASP A 77 -8.63 10.23 -0.38
N ILE A 78 -9.01 10.00 0.87
CA ILE A 78 -10.38 9.80 1.28
C ILE A 78 -11.03 11.19 1.45
N VAL A 79 -11.94 11.52 0.55
CA VAL A 79 -12.62 12.84 0.54
C VAL A 79 -13.87 12.87 1.41
N TRP A 80 -14.53 11.73 1.58
CA TRP A 80 -15.67 11.57 2.48
C TRP A 80 -15.88 10.10 2.85
N VAL A 81 -16.44 9.88 4.03
CA VAL A 81 -17.03 8.61 4.46
C VAL A 81 -18.47 8.87 4.86
N LYS A 82 -19.38 7.95 4.54
CA LYS A 82 -20.78 8.04 4.96
C LYS A 82 -21.36 6.66 5.17
N ARG A 83 -22.36 6.58 6.05
CA ARG A 83 -23.14 5.35 6.24
C ARG A 83 -24.34 5.42 5.32
N ASP A 84 -24.48 4.44 4.45
CA ASP A 84 -25.68 4.26 3.63
C ASP A 84 -26.33 2.93 4.03
N ARG A 85 -27.42 3.03 4.80
CA ARG A 85 -28.08 1.88 5.45
C ARG A 85 -27.09 1.12 6.35
N ASN A 86 -26.68 -0.07 5.94
CA ASN A 86 -25.71 -0.93 6.65
C ASN A 86 -24.35 -0.98 5.97
N ARG A 87 -24.09 -0.07 5.03
CA ARG A 87 -22.89 -0.07 4.20
C ARG A 87 -22.06 1.16 4.52
N ILE A 88 -20.75 1.00 4.62
CA ILE A 88 -19.81 2.11 4.77
C ILE A 88 -19.36 2.50 3.37
N MET A 89 -19.78 3.68 2.94
CA MET A 89 -19.46 4.21 1.62
C MET A 89 -18.34 5.24 1.74
N MET A 90 -17.44 5.24 0.78
CA MET A 90 -16.29 6.14 0.74
C MET A 90 -16.10 6.74 -0.64
N GLY A 91 -15.75 8.01 -0.66
CA GLY A 91 -15.28 8.71 -1.85
C GLY A 91 -13.77 8.86 -1.81
N LEU A 92 -13.13 8.53 -2.92
CA LEU A 92 -11.69 8.66 -3.11
C LEU A 92 -11.37 9.67 -4.19
N GLU A 93 -10.30 10.42 -4.00
CA GLU A 93 -9.62 11.22 -5.02
C GLU A 93 -8.24 10.62 -5.32
N PHE A 94 -7.93 10.45 -6.61
CA PHE A 94 -6.67 9.87 -7.05
C PHE A 94 -5.53 10.88 -6.92
N ARG A 95 -4.39 10.45 -6.37
CA ARG A 95 -3.18 11.28 -6.28
C ARG A 95 -2.12 10.81 -7.25
N ASP A 96 -1.71 9.56 -7.11
CA ASP A 96 -0.76 8.89 -8.00
C ASP A 96 -1.26 7.47 -8.26
N VAL A 97 -1.94 7.30 -9.39
CA VAL A 97 -2.55 6.03 -9.78
C VAL A 97 -1.97 5.55 -11.10
N VAL A 98 -1.75 4.24 -11.19
CA VAL A 98 -1.29 3.58 -12.40
C VAL A 98 -2.42 2.76 -12.98
N HIS A 99 -2.68 2.98 -14.29
CA HIS A 99 -3.52 2.11 -15.11
C HIS A 99 -2.63 1.08 -15.82
N ASN A 100 -3.10 -0.15 -15.98
CA ASN A 100 -2.35 -1.30 -16.55
C ASN A 100 -1.43 -2.05 -15.56
N ALA A 101 -1.99 -2.39 -14.41
CA ALA A 101 -1.37 -3.20 -13.39
C ALA A 101 -1.01 -4.65 -13.83
N GLN A 102 -1.53 -5.20 -14.94
CA GLN A 102 -1.30 -6.62 -15.32
C GLN A 102 0.19 -7.02 -15.49
N LYS A 103 1.05 -6.14 -16.01
CA LYS A 103 2.51 -6.40 -16.09
C LYS A 103 3.21 -6.35 -14.73
N LEU A 104 2.69 -5.54 -13.79
CA LEU A 104 3.18 -5.45 -12.40
C LEU A 104 2.62 -6.59 -11.52
N TRP A 105 1.43 -7.08 -11.86
CA TRP A 105 0.60 -8.05 -11.12
C TRP A 105 1.09 -9.49 -11.12
N ARG A 106 1.69 -9.98 -12.22
CA ARG A 106 2.23 -11.36 -12.27
C ARG A 106 3.26 -11.65 -11.16
N LYS A 107 3.71 -10.64 -10.40
CA LYS A 107 4.66 -10.76 -9.30
C LYS A 107 4.27 -10.06 -7.98
N ARG A 108 3.13 -9.34 -7.87
CA ARG A 108 2.89 -8.40 -6.74
C ARG A 108 1.46 -8.40 -6.20
N ARG A 109 1.30 -8.13 -4.89
CA ARG A 109 0.03 -8.12 -4.12
C ARG A 109 -0.43 -6.75 -3.59
N GLY A 110 0.34 -5.66 -3.81
CA GLY A 110 0.00 -4.30 -3.38
C GLY A 110 0.73 -3.21 -4.17
N TYR A 111 0.24 -1.96 -4.08
CA TYR A 111 0.89 -0.79 -4.67
C TYR A 111 2.25 -0.52 -4.00
N ARG A 112 3.25 -0.06 -4.77
CA ARG A 112 4.55 0.34 -4.24
C ARG A 112 4.84 1.79 -4.59
N LYS A 113 4.97 2.63 -3.56
CA LYS A 113 5.43 4.00 -3.70
C LYS A 113 6.94 4.00 -3.99
N ALA A 114 7.34 4.62 -5.10
CA ALA A 114 8.74 4.89 -5.41
C ALA A 114 9.21 6.06 -4.54
N GLU A 115 9.62 5.75 -3.31
CA GLU A 115 10.05 6.72 -2.31
C GLU A 115 11.42 6.31 -1.80
N ARG A 116 12.39 7.24 -1.84
CA ARG A 116 13.72 7.02 -1.28
C ARG A 116 13.70 7.35 0.20
N PHE A 117 14.21 6.43 1.00
CA PHE A 117 14.25 6.54 2.46
C PHE A 117 15.53 5.86 2.99
N GLN A 118 15.99 6.18 4.19
CA GLN A 118 17.08 5.52 4.89
C GLN A 118 16.51 4.60 5.97
N ALA A 119 17.05 3.39 6.08
CA ALA A 119 16.62 2.42 7.07
C ALA A 119 17.81 1.63 7.64
N GLU A 120 17.57 1.03 8.81
CA GLU A 120 18.42 0.01 9.39
C GLU A 120 17.78 -1.36 9.20
N LEU A 121 18.52 -2.27 8.58
CA LEU A 121 18.15 -3.66 8.40
C LEU A 121 18.95 -4.53 9.36
N PHE A 122 18.24 -5.27 10.20
CA PHE A 122 18.83 -6.24 11.12
C PHE A 122 18.56 -7.64 10.58
N VAL A 123 19.62 -8.39 10.33
CA VAL A 123 19.56 -9.79 9.88
C VAL A 123 20.44 -10.61 10.81
N GLU A 124 19.86 -11.58 11.50
CA GLU A 124 20.53 -12.34 12.57
C GLU A 124 21.15 -11.41 13.64
N LYS A 125 22.48 -11.29 13.68
CA LYS A 125 23.24 -10.44 14.60
C LYS A 125 23.88 -9.24 13.91
N GLU A 126 23.71 -9.10 12.60
CA GLU A 126 24.29 -8.03 11.80
C GLU A 126 23.30 -6.88 11.62
N ARG A 127 23.86 -5.67 11.57
CA ARG A 127 23.12 -4.42 11.37
C ARG A 127 23.65 -3.73 10.13
N PHE A 128 22.76 -3.42 9.20
CA PHE A 128 23.09 -2.78 7.93
C PHE A 128 22.37 -1.45 7.79
N ALA A 129 23.11 -0.40 7.39
CA ALA A 129 22.51 0.81 6.86
C ALA A 129 22.12 0.55 5.39
N VAL A 130 20.86 0.82 5.04
CA VAL A 130 20.30 0.53 3.72
C VAL A 130 19.45 1.68 3.21
N GLU A 131 19.44 1.85 1.89
CA GLU A 131 18.59 2.80 1.19
C GLU A 131 17.31 2.10 0.72
N GLY A 132 16.15 2.60 1.11
CA GLY A 132 14.86 2.23 0.53
C GLY A 132 14.72 2.74 -0.90
N LEU A 133 14.32 1.85 -1.81
CA LEU A 133 14.07 2.17 -3.22
C LEU A 133 12.57 2.32 -3.51
N ASP A 134 11.77 1.45 -2.91
CA ASP A 134 10.31 1.48 -2.96
C ASP A 134 9.72 0.76 -1.74
N ARG A 135 8.46 1.05 -1.43
CA ARG A 135 7.72 0.38 -0.34
C ARG A 135 6.26 0.19 -0.66
N SER A 136 5.70 -0.86 -0.08
CA SER A 136 4.28 -1.21 -0.01
C SER A 136 3.96 -1.58 1.43
N VAL A 137 2.68 -1.72 1.73
CA VAL A 137 2.17 -2.30 2.98
C VAL A 137 2.81 -3.64 3.31
N GLU A 138 2.92 -4.52 2.31
CA GLU A 138 3.35 -5.91 2.51
C GLU A 138 4.86 -6.12 2.33
N GLY A 139 5.61 -5.08 1.97
CA GLY A 139 7.01 -5.28 1.62
C GLY A 139 7.75 -4.05 1.14
N MET A 140 9.07 -4.16 1.08
CA MET A 140 9.98 -3.07 0.71
C MET A 140 11.03 -3.57 -0.29
N CYS A 141 11.62 -2.66 -1.05
CA CYS A 141 12.87 -2.90 -1.77
C CYS A 141 13.96 -2.03 -1.13
N LEU A 142 15.03 -2.66 -0.66
CA LEU A 142 16.16 -2.00 -0.02
C LEU A 142 17.42 -2.19 -0.86
N LYS A 143 18.37 -1.29 -0.72
CA LYS A 143 19.70 -1.34 -1.33
C LYS A 143 20.76 -1.25 -0.24
N LEU A 144 21.62 -2.25 -0.21
CA LEU A 144 22.81 -2.34 0.62
C LEU A 144 24.04 -2.05 -0.22
N ALA A 145 25.02 -1.33 0.33
CA ALA A 145 26.33 -1.18 -0.30
C ALA A 145 27.14 -2.48 -0.13
N GLY A 146 27.70 -2.99 -1.23
CA GLY A 146 28.39 -4.29 -1.26
C GLY A 146 27.47 -5.49 -1.09
N SER A 147 28.04 -6.60 -0.61
CA SER A 147 27.35 -7.86 -0.34
C SER A 147 27.66 -8.35 1.09
N SER A 148 26.76 -9.13 1.68
CA SER A 148 26.99 -9.78 2.98
C SER A 148 26.46 -11.22 2.94
N PRO A 149 27.18 -12.19 3.52
CA PRO A 149 26.72 -13.56 3.63
C PRO A 149 25.46 -13.73 4.49
N ALA A 150 25.08 -12.74 5.32
CA ALA A 150 23.85 -12.76 6.08
C ALA A 150 22.59 -12.59 5.20
N ILE A 151 22.73 -12.03 4.00
CA ILE A 151 21.61 -11.81 3.08
C ILE A 151 21.25 -13.12 2.38
N LYS A 152 20.24 -13.81 2.90
CA LYS A 152 19.73 -15.08 2.35
C LYS A 152 18.22 -15.05 2.20
N ILE A 153 17.70 -15.74 1.18
CA ILE A 153 16.25 -15.92 1.01
C ILE A 153 15.69 -16.62 2.26
N ASN A 154 14.52 -16.16 2.70
CA ASN A 154 13.81 -16.54 3.93
C ASN A 154 14.50 -16.17 5.25
N ALA A 155 15.62 -15.45 5.24
CA ALA A 155 16.21 -14.96 6.48
C ALA A 155 15.21 -14.00 7.18
N PRO A 156 14.93 -14.21 8.47
CA PRO A 156 14.09 -13.29 9.25
C PRO A 156 14.83 -11.98 9.45
N VAL A 157 14.10 -10.87 9.32
CA VAL A 157 14.68 -9.54 9.44
C VAL A 157 13.82 -8.63 10.31
N LYS A 158 14.46 -7.63 10.89
CA LYS A 158 13.80 -6.44 11.42
C LYS A 158 14.24 -5.25 10.58
N VAL A 159 13.30 -4.42 10.15
CA VAL A 159 13.59 -3.14 9.48
C VAL A 159 13.13 -2.00 10.38
N GLN A 160 13.99 -1.00 10.53
CA GLN A 160 13.68 0.23 11.26
C GLN A 160 13.93 1.43 10.35
N CYS A 161 12.93 2.27 10.19
CA CYS A 161 13.01 3.50 9.41
C CYS A 161 12.37 4.63 10.23
N PRO A 162 13.19 5.37 11.01
CA PRO A 162 12.68 6.41 11.91
C PRO A 162 11.89 7.51 11.20
N GLU A 163 12.32 7.92 10.01
CA GLU A 163 11.65 8.97 9.23
C GLU A 163 10.24 8.57 8.75
N LEU A 164 9.99 7.26 8.59
CA LEU A 164 8.68 6.71 8.25
C LEU A 164 7.91 6.23 9.50
N GLY A 165 8.46 6.38 10.71
CA GLY A 165 7.88 5.82 11.93
C GLY A 165 7.74 4.28 11.90
N LEU A 166 8.53 3.60 11.08
CA LEU A 166 8.38 2.16 10.81
C LEU A 166 9.37 1.34 11.65
N SER A 167 8.84 0.34 12.36
CA SER A 167 9.63 -0.75 12.95
C SER A 167 8.88 -2.06 12.73
N ALA A 168 9.31 -2.85 11.75
CA ALA A 168 8.59 -4.03 11.30
C ALA A 168 9.47 -5.28 11.24
N LEU A 169 8.86 -6.43 11.48
CA LEU A 169 9.47 -7.74 11.22
C LEU A 169 9.13 -8.18 9.79
N GLY A 170 10.00 -8.99 9.21
CA GLY A 170 9.85 -9.46 7.85
C GLY A 170 10.73 -10.64 7.53
N LYS A 171 10.80 -10.97 6.24
CA LYS A 171 11.78 -11.90 5.69
C LYS A 171 12.27 -11.43 4.33
N ILE A 172 13.49 -11.81 3.99
CA ILE A 172 14.02 -11.62 2.63
C ILE A 172 13.33 -12.63 1.70
N VAL A 173 12.75 -12.15 0.59
CA VAL A 173 12.08 -13.01 -0.40
C VAL A 173 12.86 -13.16 -1.70
N TRP A 174 13.73 -12.20 -2.00
CA TRP A 174 14.71 -12.27 -3.09
C TRP A 174 15.83 -11.28 -2.81
N TYR A 175 16.99 -11.50 -3.42
CA TYR A 175 18.05 -10.51 -3.49
C TYR A 175 18.75 -10.57 -4.86
N ASP A 176 19.36 -9.47 -5.26
CA ASP A 176 20.15 -9.34 -6.47
C ASP A 176 21.42 -8.57 -6.13
N SER A 177 22.57 -9.27 -6.18
CA SER A 177 23.86 -8.75 -5.72
C SER A 177 24.81 -8.58 -6.90
N ASN A 178 25.51 -7.46 -6.92
CA ASN A 178 26.71 -7.25 -7.73
C ASN A 178 27.87 -6.79 -6.84
N GLU A 179 29.04 -6.51 -7.44
CA GLU A 179 30.23 -6.09 -6.69
C GLU A 179 30.07 -4.77 -5.92
N ILE A 180 29.09 -3.94 -6.29
CA ILE A 180 28.92 -2.58 -5.80
C ILE A 180 27.76 -2.50 -4.79
N SER A 181 26.70 -3.28 -4.99
CA SER A 181 25.49 -3.22 -4.17
C SER A 181 24.65 -4.48 -4.24
N THR A 182 23.87 -4.69 -3.19
CA THR A 182 22.84 -5.73 -3.12
C THR A 182 21.47 -5.08 -3.02
N ARG A 183 20.57 -5.44 -3.93
CA ARG A 183 19.13 -5.14 -3.82
C ARG A 183 18.44 -6.26 -3.08
N ILE A 184 17.56 -5.91 -2.16
CA ILE A 184 16.92 -6.83 -1.23
C ILE A 184 15.41 -6.61 -1.28
N GLY A 185 14.66 -7.65 -1.63
CA GLY A 185 13.22 -7.67 -1.51
C GLY A 185 12.80 -8.17 -0.15
N LEU A 186 12.11 -7.33 0.63
CA LEU A 186 11.52 -7.73 1.90
C LEU A 186 10.02 -7.95 1.76
N GLN A 187 9.52 -8.99 2.42
CA GLN A 187 8.12 -9.16 2.76
C GLN A 187 7.96 -8.88 4.26
N LEU A 188 7.10 -7.93 4.61
CA LEU A 188 6.79 -7.61 5.99
C LEU A 188 5.80 -8.65 6.55
N VAL A 189 5.97 -8.99 7.82
CA VAL A 189 5.00 -9.81 8.55
C VAL A 189 3.94 -8.86 9.09
N THR A 190 2.75 -8.92 8.51
CA THR A 190 1.56 -8.29 9.09
C THR A 190 1.08 -9.19 10.23
N MET A 191 1.09 -8.69 11.46
CA MET A 191 0.34 -9.35 12.54
C MET A 191 -1.14 -9.14 12.25
N ARG A 192 -1.86 -10.24 12.07
CA ARG A 192 -3.32 -10.28 12.14
C ARG A 192 -3.71 -10.42 13.61
#